data_AF-A0A537YVM3-F1
#
_entry.id   AF-A0A537YVM3-F1
#
_cell.length_a   1.000
_cell.length_b   1.000
_cell.length_c   1.000
_cell.angle_alpha   90.00
_cell.angle_beta   90.00
_cell.angle_gamma   90.00
#
_symmetry.space_group_name_H-M   'P 1'
#
loop_
_entity.id
_entity.type
_entity.pdbx_description
1 polymer ?
#
loop_
_entity_poly.entity_id
_entity_poly.type
_entity_poly.pdbx_seq_one_letter_code
_entity_poly.pdbx_strand_id
1 'polypeptide(L)'
;MREPSDPGPRRLRLRRRLSGRALPARRPRHHALRGHLADPEADHRPRRDRDQRNAPAAGVLTLALVEVSLDDFHVALVRLNRPEARNALSPEMREELATSLERLDADPEVRCIVI
;
A
#
# COMPACT_ATOMS: atom_id res chain seq x y z
N MET A 1 18.32 49.40 0.67
CA MET A 1 16.86 49.11 0.56
C MET A 1 16.72 47.63 0.22
N ARG A 2 16.00 46.86 1.02
CA ARG A 2 15.92 45.38 0.91
C ARG A 2 15.03 44.99 -0.27
N GLU A 3 15.49 44.02 -1.05
CA GLU A 3 14.77 43.44 -2.18
C GLU A 3 13.49 42.71 -1.73
N PRO A 4 12.42 42.69 -2.53
CA PRO A 4 11.21 41.92 -2.24
C PRO A 4 11.50 40.41 -2.33
N SER A 5 11.24 39.70 -1.24
CA SER A 5 11.44 38.25 -1.12
C SER A 5 10.47 37.47 -2.03
N ASP A 6 11.00 36.42 -2.67
CA ASP A 6 10.28 35.52 -3.59
C ASP A 6 9.08 34.84 -2.88
N PRO A 7 7.83 35.03 -3.36
CA PRO A 7 6.67 34.44 -2.73
C PRO A 7 6.61 32.96 -3.11
N GLY A 8 7.17 32.11 -2.24
CA GLY A 8 7.05 30.67 -2.36
C GLY A 8 5.60 30.18 -2.56
N PRO A 9 5.41 28.92 -2.99
CA PRO A 9 4.19 28.38 -3.63
C PRO A 9 2.92 28.31 -2.75
N ARG A 10 2.91 28.95 -1.57
CA ARG A 10 1.83 28.93 -0.59
C ARG A 10 0.75 30.00 -0.82
N ARG A 11 0.87 30.87 -1.83
CA ARG A 11 -0.10 31.93 -2.11
C ARG A 11 -0.57 31.99 -3.57
N LEU A 12 -0.99 30.87 -4.15
CA LEU A 12 -1.95 30.94 -5.24
C LEU A 12 -3.36 31.07 -4.64
N ARG A 13 -3.76 32.33 -4.42
CA ARG A 13 -5.15 32.70 -4.19
C ARG A 13 -5.99 32.13 -5.35
N LEU A 14 -7.06 31.44 -4.98
CA LEU A 14 -8.16 31.11 -5.88
C LEU A 14 -8.52 32.33 -6.74
N ARG A 15 -8.67 32.07 -8.05
CA ARG A 15 -9.22 32.92 -9.13
C ARG A 15 -8.21 33.53 -10.11
N ARG A 16 -7.75 32.68 -11.02
CA ARG A 16 -7.91 32.94 -12.46
C ARG A 16 -8.64 31.73 -13.02
N ARG A 17 -9.83 31.91 -13.62
CA ARG A 17 -10.49 30.80 -14.35
C ARG A 17 -9.46 30.31 -15.37
N LEU A 18 -9.07 29.04 -15.27
CA LEU A 18 -8.24 28.41 -16.30
C LEU A 18 -9.06 28.49 -17.58
N SER A 19 -8.64 29.34 -18.51
CA SER A 19 -9.26 29.44 -19.82
C SER A 19 -8.83 28.23 -20.62
N GLY A 20 -9.79 27.38 -20.95
CA GLY A 20 -9.56 26.13 -21.68
C GLY A 20 -9.39 24.92 -20.76
N ARG A 21 -9.55 23.73 -21.36
CA ARG A 21 -9.50 22.37 -20.76
C ARG A 21 -8.22 22.03 -19.96
N ALA A 22 -7.37 22.99 -19.65
CA ALA A 22 -6.14 22.79 -18.88
C ALA A 22 -6.47 22.44 -17.43
N LEU A 23 -6.21 21.19 -17.05
CA LEU A 23 -6.22 20.74 -15.66
C LEU A 23 -4.85 21.09 -15.04
N PRO A 24 -4.79 21.66 -13.82
CA PRO A 24 -3.52 21.89 -13.15
C PRO A 24 -2.84 20.54 -12.83
N ALA A 25 -1.50 20.55 -12.83
CA ALA A 25 -0.69 19.39 -12.47
C ALA A 25 -1.11 18.81 -11.11
N ARG A 26 -1.20 17.49 -11.05
CA ARG A 26 -1.73 16.78 -9.88
C ARG A 26 -0.68 16.68 -8.77
N ARG A 27 -1.13 16.72 -7.52
CA ARG A 27 -0.23 16.44 -6.39
C ARG A 27 0.04 14.93 -6.30
N PRO A 28 1.25 14.52 -5.94
CA PRO A 28 1.61 13.11 -5.82
C PRO A 28 0.70 12.28 -4.90
N ARG A 29 0.02 12.87 -3.92
CA ARG A 29 -0.79 12.08 -2.96
C ARG A 29 -2.28 11.95 -3.31
N HIS A 30 -2.71 12.44 -4.48
CA HIS A 30 -4.12 12.41 -4.86
C HIS A 30 -4.47 11.10 -5.59
N HIS A 31 -5.75 10.72 -5.56
CA HIS A 31 -6.32 9.54 -6.26
C HIS A 31 -5.89 9.47 -7.73
N ALA A 32 -5.99 8.36 -8.46
CA ALA A 32 -5.57 8.31 -9.87
C ALA A 32 -6.62 8.91 -10.83
N LEU A 33 -7.90 8.92 -10.45
CA LEU A 33 -8.99 9.44 -11.30
C LEU A 33 -9.45 10.83 -10.86
N ARG A 34 -9.79 11.72 -11.81
CA ARG A 34 -10.56 12.94 -11.53
C ARG A 34 -11.98 12.73 -12.09
N GLY A 35 -12.86 12.15 -11.28
CA GLY A 35 -14.16 11.67 -11.77
C GLY A 35 -13.97 10.48 -12.72
N HIS A 36 -14.43 10.59 -13.96
CA HIS A 36 -14.30 9.57 -15.01
C HIS A 36 -13.03 9.73 -15.87
N LEU A 37 -12.24 10.79 -15.67
CA LEU A 37 -11.02 11.02 -16.44
C LEU A 37 -9.83 10.37 -15.74
N ALA A 38 -9.16 9.46 -16.46
CA ALA A 38 -7.89 8.89 -16.05
C ALA A 38 -6.78 9.92 -16.11
N ASP A 39 -5.84 9.82 -15.17
CA ASP A 39 -4.65 10.64 -15.14
C ASP A 39 -3.56 9.99 -16.00
N PRO A 40 -3.09 10.64 -17.09
CA PRO A 40 -2.06 10.09 -17.96
C PRO A 40 -0.74 9.78 -17.23
N GLU A 41 -0.43 10.52 -16.16
CA GLU A 41 0.79 10.29 -15.37
C GLU A 41 0.66 9.11 -14.40
N ALA A 42 -0.55 8.63 -14.12
CA ALA A 42 -0.75 7.51 -13.20
C ALA A 42 -0.14 6.20 -13.73
N ASP A 43 -0.16 5.99 -15.04
CA ASP A 43 0.41 4.79 -15.68
C ASP A 43 1.94 4.81 -15.65
N HIS A 44 2.55 6.00 -15.63
CA HIS A 44 4.00 6.18 -15.57
C HIS A 44 4.55 6.29 -14.14
N ARG A 45 3.67 6.31 -13.14
CA ARG A 45 4.12 6.42 -11.77
C ARG A 45 4.61 5.06 -11.27
N PRO A 46 5.86 4.97 -10.79
CA PRO A 46 6.34 3.75 -10.17
C PRO A 46 5.44 3.44 -8.97
N ARG A 47 4.74 2.30 -9.03
CA ARG A 47 3.96 1.77 -7.90
C ARG A 47 4.95 1.31 -6.83
N ARG A 48 5.40 2.25 -5.99
CA ARG A 48 6.45 2.04 -4.98
C ARG A 48 6.20 0.88 -4.01
N ASP A 49 4.96 0.43 -3.87
CA ASP A 49 4.58 -0.48 -2.78
C ASP A 49 4.22 -1.89 -3.26
N ARG A 50 4.41 -2.22 -4.54
CA ARG A 50 4.08 -3.58 -5.03
C ARG A 50 5.18 -4.59 -4.70
N ASP A 51 6.43 -4.17 -4.81
CA ASP A 51 7.57 -5.09 -4.77
C ASP A 51 7.87 -5.59 -3.36
N GLN A 52 7.55 -4.79 -2.34
CA GLN A 52 7.74 -5.16 -0.93
C GLN A 52 6.82 -6.32 -0.48
N ARG A 53 5.67 -6.52 -1.13
CA ARG A 53 4.76 -7.66 -0.80
C ARG A 53 5.27 -9.02 -1.28
N ASN A 54 6.28 -9.02 -2.15
CA ASN A 54 6.71 -10.22 -2.86
C ASN A 54 8.14 -10.65 -2.52
N ALA A 55 8.80 -10.00 -1.56
CA ALA A 55 10.12 -10.44 -1.10
C ALA A 55 9.94 -11.60 -0.11
N PRO A 56 10.37 -12.84 -0.45
CA PRO A 56 10.46 -13.90 0.53
C PRO A 56 11.67 -13.58 1.42
N ALA A 57 11.40 -13.14 2.64
CA ALA A 57 12.41 -13.03 3.68
C ALA A 57 12.40 -14.30 4.56
N ALA A 58 13.50 -14.49 5.28
CA ALA A 58 13.92 -15.75 5.86
C ALA A 58 12.86 -16.41 6.74
N GLY A 59 12.59 -17.70 6.48
CA GLY A 59 11.67 -18.52 7.28
C GLY A 59 10.22 -18.47 6.77
N VAL A 60 9.93 -19.25 5.73
CA VAL A 60 8.54 -19.46 5.29
C VAL A 60 7.97 -20.68 6.01
N LEU A 61 6.95 -20.48 6.83
CA LEU A 61 6.11 -21.55 7.35
C LEU A 61 4.84 -21.64 6.51
N THR A 62 4.64 -22.78 5.87
CA THR A 62 3.47 -23.02 5.02
C THR A 62 2.48 -23.93 5.74
N LEU A 63 1.28 -23.41 6.00
CA LEU A 63 0.09 -24.20 6.28
C LEU A 63 -0.72 -24.34 4.98
N ALA A 64 -1.70 -25.24 4.95
CA ALA A 64 -2.36 -25.62 3.71
C ALA A 64 -3.11 -24.45 3.04
N LEU A 65 -3.67 -23.53 3.83
CA LEU A 65 -4.46 -22.38 3.36
C LEU A 65 -3.80 -21.04 3.68
N VAL A 66 -2.70 -21.03 4.44
CA VAL A 66 -2.01 -19.81 4.90
C VAL A 66 -0.50 -19.96 4.77
N GLU A 67 0.15 -19.00 4.09
CA GLU A 67 1.60 -18.87 4.03
C GLU A 67 2.07 -17.77 4.98
N VAL A 68 3.10 -18.03 5.78
CA VAL A 68 3.67 -17.05 6.71
C VAL A 68 5.14 -16.84 6.39
N SER A 69 5.58 -15.57 6.31
CA SER A 69 6.99 -15.21 6.15
C SER A 69 7.35 -14.02 7.05
N LEU A 70 8.54 -14.04 7.65
CA LEU A 70 9.06 -12.93 8.46
C LEU A 70 10.08 -12.12 7.66
N ASP A 71 9.96 -10.79 7.68
CA ASP A 71 10.91 -9.89 7.04
C ASP A 71 12.05 -9.39 7.95
N ASP A 72 13.07 -8.80 7.34
CA ASP A 72 14.24 -8.23 8.03
C ASP A 72 13.86 -7.06 8.97
N PHE A 73 12.64 -6.54 8.87
CA PHE A 73 12.10 -5.46 9.69
C PHE A 73 11.18 -5.98 10.81
N HIS A 74 11.18 -7.29 11.08
CA HIS A 74 10.34 -7.93 12.08
C HIS A 74 8.84 -7.85 11.78
N VAL A 75 8.47 -7.82 10.50
CA VAL A 75 7.08 -7.84 10.04
C VAL A 75 6.74 -9.23 9.51
N ALA A 76 5.76 -9.87 10.15
CA ALA A 76 5.21 -11.13 9.68
C ALA A 76 4.15 -10.86 8.61
N LEU A 77 4.38 -11.38 7.40
CA LEU A 77 3.42 -11.37 6.31
C LEU A 77 2.66 -12.70 6.29
N VAL A 78 1.33 -12.63 6.37
CA VAL A 78 0.42 -13.76 6.35
C VAL A 78 -0.39 -13.71 5.07
N ARG A 79 -0.18 -14.64 4.15
CA ARG A 79 -0.85 -14.70 2.84
C ARG A 79 -1.90 -15.80 2.85
N LEU A 80 -3.14 -15.44 2.50
CA LEU A 80 -4.20 -16.42 2.25
C LEU A 80 -3.94 -17.12 0.92
N ASN A 81 -3.81 -18.44 0.95
CA ASN A 81 -3.44 -19.29 -0.18
C ASN A 81 -4.59 -20.21 -0.61
N ARG A 82 -5.72 -19.59 -0.98
CA ARG A 82 -6.88 -20.31 -1.53
C ARG A 82 -7.47 -19.58 -2.74
N PRO A 83 -6.67 -19.41 -3.81
CA PRO A 83 -7.02 -18.57 -4.96
C PRO A 83 -8.29 -19.03 -5.69
N GLU A 84 -8.53 -20.34 -5.76
CA GLU A 84 -9.69 -20.94 -6.43
C GLU A 84 -11.03 -20.56 -5.78
N ALA A 85 -11.02 -20.24 -4.48
CA ALA A 85 -12.17 -19.76 -3.74
C ALA A 85 -12.09 -18.25 -3.45
N ARG A 86 -11.21 -17.51 -4.14
CA ARG A 86 -10.95 -16.07 -3.90
C ARG A 86 -10.61 -15.76 -2.44
N ASN A 87 -9.85 -16.65 -1.79
CA ASN A 87 -9.48 -16.54 -0.38
C ASN A 87 -10.69 -16.43 0.56
N ALA A 88 -11.80 -17.08 0.23
CA ALA A 88 -12.97 -17.15 1.10
C ALA A 88 -12.61 -17.71 2.48
N LEU A 89 -13.08 -17.03 3.53
CA LEU A 89 -12.87 -17.41 4.94
C LEU A 89 -13.77 -18.58 5.35
N SER A 90 -13.44 -19.78 4.87
CA SER A 90 -14.04 -21.02 5.36
C SER A 90 -13.72 -21.26 6.84
N PRO A 91 -14.46 -22.13 7.55
CA PRO A 91 -14.12 -22.51 8.92
C PRO A 91 -12.67 -22.95 9.09
N GLU A 92 -12.19 -23.84 8.22
CA GLU A 92 -10.80 -24.32 8.18
C GLU A 92 -9.79 -23.17 7.99
N MET A 93 -10.05 -22.24 7.07
CA MET A 93 -9.21 -21.06 6.84
C MET A 93 -9.12 -20.20 8.11
N ARG A 94 -10.23 -20.01 8.81
CA ARG A 94 -10.25 -19.20 10.05
C ARG A 94 -9.47 -19.88 11.17
N GLU A 95 -9.55 -21.20 11.29
CA GLU A 95 -8.80 -21.98 12.27
C GLU A 95 -7.28 -21.92 11.99
N GLU A 96 -6.85 -22.12 10.74
CA GLU A 96 -5.45 -21.98 10.35
C GLU A 96 -4.93 -20.55 10.56
N LEU A 97 -5.73 -19.55 10.20
CA LEU A 97 -5.39 -18.15 10.41
C LEU A 97 -5.26 -17.83 11.91
N ALA A 98 -6.21 -18.24 12.75
CA ALA A 98 -6.15 -18.03 14.19
C ALA A 98 -4.91 -18.68 14.80
N THR A 99 -4.63 -19.93 14.44
CA THR A 99 -3.43 -20.67 14.89
C THR A 99 -2.15 -19.95 14.48
N SER A 100 -2.10 -19.41 13.26
CA SER A 100 -0.93 -18.66 12.77
C SER A 100 -0.74 -17.36 13.53
N LEU A 101 -1.83 -16.62 13.77
CA LEU A 101 -1.78 -15.37 14.52
C LEU A 101 -1.37 -15.57 15.97
N GLU A 102 -1.86 -16.60 16.65
CA GLU A 102 -1.46 -16.94 18.02
C GLU A 102 0.04 -17.27 18.12
N ARG A 103 0.57 -18.00 17.14
CA ARG A 103 2.01 -18.32 17.07
C ARG A 103 2.85 -17.06 16.84
N LEU A 104 2.42 -16.18 15.94
CA LEU A 104 3.13 -14.95 15.62
C LEU A 104 3.07 -13.93 16.77
N ASP A 105 1.96 -13.87 17.50
CA ASP A 105 1.82 -13.00 18.69
C ASP A 105 2.73 -13.45 19.84
N ALA A 106 2.97 -14.77 19.97
CA ALA A 106 3.89 -15.31 20.95
C ALA A 106 5.38 -15.16 20.58
N ASP A 107 5.70 -14.80 19.34
CA ASP A 107 7.07 -14.71 18.84
C ASP A 107 7.67 -13.33 19.16
N PRO A 108 8.73 -13.25 20.01
CA PRO A 108 9.36 -11.98 20.34
C PRO A 108 10.08 -11.30 19.16
N GLU A 109 10.36 -12.03 18.07
CA GLU A 109 10.94 -11.46 16.85
C GLU A 109 9.89 -10.77 15.97
N VAL A 110 8.60 -10.93 16.24
CA VAL A 110 7.52 -10.32 15.47
C VAL A 110 7.06 -9.01 16.13
N ARG A 111 7.11 -7.91 15.37
CA ARG A 111 6.66 -6.58 15.84
C ARG A 111 5.37 -6.12 15.19
N CYS A 112 5.08 -6.64 14.01
CA CYS A 112 3.88 -6.28 13.25
C CYS A 112 3.44 -7.48 12.41
N ILE A 113 2.13 -7.67 12.28
CA ILE A 113 1.53 -8.71 11.45
C ILE A 113 0.69 -8.05 10.36
N VAL A 114 0.89 -8.46 9.11
CA VAL A 114 0.13 -8.00 7.94
C VAL A 114 -0.56 -9.20 7.30
N ILE A 115 -1.84 -9.03 6.94
CA ILE A 115 -2.69 -10.04 6.28
C ILE A 115 -3.16 -9.49 4.94
#